data_AF-A0A2G5K7J4-F1
#
_entry.id   AF-A0A2G5K7J4-F1
#
_cell.length_a   1.000
_cell.length_b   1.000
_cell.length_c   1.000
_cell.angle_alpha   90.00
_cell.angle_beta   90.00
_cell.angle_gamma   90.00
#
_symmetry.space_group_name_H-M   'P 1'
#
loop_
_entity.id
_entity.type
_entity.pdbx_description
1 polymer ?
#
loop_
_entity_poly.entity_id
_entity_poly.type
_entity_poly.pdbx_seq_one_letter_code
_entity_poly.pdbx_strand_id
1 'polypeptide(L)'
;MGLIGKILGVGKAVERVGRTAERVSEVFVPNKTEKQKQEYQQYRASLDQYAQEFTLAPMGLFNSFVNGLNRLPRPMLAFGTMGLFVFAMINPAAFSLRMVGLNQVPEPLWWLLGAIVSFYFGAREMHHFRSNTIKIPQNLAPMASFLPMIQDGALDPDYNAALEDWRKQQK
;
A
#
# COMPACT_ATOMS: atom_id res chain seq x y z
N MET A 1 -56.96 -14.08 46.01
CA MET A 1 -55.72 -14.66 45.44
C MET A 1 -55.10 -13.69 44.44
N GLY A 2 -54.30 -12.70 44.85
CA GLY A 2 -53.84 -11.69 43.87
C GLY A 2 -52.76 -10.70 44.32
N LEU A 3 -52.04 -10.95 45.42
CA LEU A 3 -51.05 -10.00 45.93
C LEU A 3 -49.62 -10.57 45.97
N ILE A 4 -49.43 -11.88 45.77
CA ILE A 4 -48.10 -12.53 45.83
C ILE A 4 -47.37 -12.49 44.47
N GLY A 5 -48.07 -12.29 43.35
CA GLY A 5 -47.45 -12.20 42.01
C GLY A 5 -46.73 -10.87 41.73
N LYS A 6 -47.04 -9.80 42.47
CA LYS A 6 -46.48 -8.45 42.21
C LYS A 6 -45.07 -8.28 42.81
N ILE A 7 -44.73 -9.05 43.85
CA ILE A 7 -43.45 -8.98 44.55
C ILE A 7 -42.37 -9.77 43.78
N LEU A 8 -42.73 -10.91 43.17
CA LEU A 8 -41.83 -11.66 42.28
C LEU A 8 -41.53 -10.95 40.95
N GLY A 9 -42.42 -10.06 40.48
CA GLY A 9 -42.19 -9.25 39.28
C GLY A 9 -41.14 -8.15 39.48
N VAL A 10 -40.98 -7.65 40.70
CA VAL A 10 -39.99 -6.60 41.04
C VAL A 10 -38.57 -7.16 40.99
N GLY A 11 -38.34 -8.40 41.42
CA GLY A 11 -37.03 -9.05 41.32
C GLY A 11 -36.51 -9.19 39.89
N LYS A 12 -37.39 -9.54 38.94
CA LYS A 12 -37.05 -9.62 37.50
C LYS A 12 -36.89 -8.25 36.83
N ALA A 13 -37.48 -7.19 37.38
CA ALA A 13 -37.31 -5.83 36.90
C ALA A 13 -35.97 -5.23 37.34
N VAL A 14 -35.57 -5.47 38.60
CA VAL A 14 -34.27 -5.03 39.15
C VAL A 14 -33.10 -5.73 38.46
N GLU A 15 -33.22 -7.01 38.15
CA GLU A 15 -32.18 -7.77 37.41
C GLU A 15 -32.04 -7.33 35.94
N ARG A 16 -33.10 -6.78 35.34
CA ARG A 16 -33.02 -6.19 34.00
C ARG A 16 -32.38 -4.81 34.05
N VAL A 17 -32.77 -3.96 35.00
CA VAL A 17 -32.21 -2.62 35.20
C VAL A 17 -30.72 -2.67 35.53
N GLY A 18 -30.26 -3.65 36.31
CA GLY A 18 -28.83 -3.86 36.59
C GLY A 18 -27.98 -4.13 35.33
N ARG A 19 -28.49 -4.98 34.41
CA ARG A 19 -27.80 -5.30 33.14
C ARG A 19 -27.83 -4.16 32.12
N THR A 20 -28.86 -3.31 32.13
CA THR A 20 -28.88 -2.11 31.28
C THR A 20 -27.98 -1.01 31.84
N ALA A 21 -27.92 -0.84 33.16
CA ALA A 21 -27.03 0.15 33.78
C ALA A 21 -25.55 -0.19 33.55
N GLU A 22 -25.18 -1.47 33.58
CA GLU A 22 -23.82 -1.95 33.26
C GLU A 22 -23.42 -1.55 31.83
N ARG A 23 -24.27 -1.85 30.83
CA ARG A 23 -24.04 -1.45 29.42
C ARG A 23 -23.98 0.06 29.19
N VAL A 24 -24.69 0.87 29.99
CA VAL A 24 -24.65 2.34 29.88
C VAL A 24 -23.42 2.91 30.58
N SER A 25 -22.92 2.27 31.64
CA SER A 25 -21.69 2.69 32.33
C SER A 25 -20.43 2.41 31.51
N GLU A 26 -20.43 1.35 30.69
CA GLU A 26 -19.36 1.06 29.72
C GLU A 26 -19.24 2.13 28.62
N VAL A 27 -20.28 2.95 28.40
CA VAL A 27 -20.26 4.07 27.44
C VAL A 27 -19.47 5.28 27.99
N PHE A 28 -19.36 5.42 29.32
CA PHE A 28 -18.69 6.57 29.95
C PHE A 28 -17.32 6.25 30.55
N VAL A 29 -17.01 4.98 30.82
CA VAL A 29 -15.68 4.54 31.27
C VAL A 29 -15.28 3.28 30.48
N PRO A 30 -14.37 3.37 29.50
CA PRO A 30 -13.95 2.21 28.73
C PRO A 30 -13.32 1.17 29.65
N ASN A 31 -13.77 -0.08 29.50
CA ASN A 31 -13.29 -1.22 30.25
C ASN A 31 -11.77 -1.39 30.01
N LYS A 32 -10.95 -1.12 31.03
CA LYS A 32 -9.47 -1.05 30.91
C LYS A 32 -8.87 -2.33 30.30
N THR A 33 -9.50 -3.48 30.55
CA THR A 33 -9.10 -4.77 30.02
C THR A 33 -9.36 -4.91 28.52
N GLU A 34 -10.48 -4.38 28.02
CA GLU A 34 -10.79 -4.41 26.58
C GLU A 34 -9.88 -3.46 25.79
N LYS A 35 -9.54 -2.31 26.36
CA LYS A 35 -8.55 -1.39 25.77
C LYS A 35 -7.16 -2.04 25.67
N GLN A 36 -6.70 -2.71 26.72
CA GLN A 36 -5.43 -3.44 26.70
C GLN A 36 -5.41 -4.58 25.67
N LYS A 37 -6.53 -5.30 25.50
CA LYS A 37 -6.65 -6.33 24.45
C LYS A 37 -6.57 -5.72 23.05
N GLN A 38 -7.23 -4.58 22.81
CA GLN A 38 -7.17 -3.89 21.52
C GLN A 38 -5.74 -3.37 21.22
N GLU A 39 -5.07 -2.76 22.20
CA GLU A 39 -3.68 -2.32 22.06
C GLU A 39 -2.73 -3.50 21.76
N TYR A 40 -2.91 -4.63 22.45
CA TYR A 40 -2.15 -5.85 22.18
C TYR A 40 -2.40 -6.41 20.78
N GLN A 41 -3.64 -6.37 20.29
CA GLN A 41 -3.98 -6.80 18.93
C GLN A 41 -3.35 -5.88 17.88
N GLN A 42 -3.38 -4.57 18.08
CA GLN A 42 -2.71 -3.61 17.19
C GLN A 42 -1.19 -3.82 17.17
N TYR A 43 -0.59 -4.06 18.33
CA TYR A 43 0.83 -4.36 18.45
C TYR A 43 1.21 -5.68 17.78
N ARG A 44 0.41 -6.73 17.92
CA ARG A 44 0.63 -7.99 17.19
C ARG A 44 0.47 -7.82 15.69
N ALA A 45 -0.55 -7.08 15.25
CA ALA A 45 -0.78 -6.83 13.82
C ALA A 45 0.39 -6.07 13.18
N SER A 46 1.00 -5.10 13.89
CA SER A 46 2.19 -4.41 13.39
C SER A 46 3.40 -5.33 13.32
N LEU A 47 3.63 -6.16 14.35
CA LEU A 47 4.70 -7.17 14.34
C LEU A 47 4.53 -8.21 13.22
N ASP A 48 3.32 -8.68 12.97
CA ASP A 48 3.03 -9.64 11.90
C ASP A 48 3.25 -9.01 10.52
N GLN A 49 2.90 -7.72 10.35
CA GLN A 49 3.19 -6.99 9.12
C GLN A 49 4.71 -6.86 8.90
N TYR A 50 5.47 -6.50 9.94
CA TYR A 50 6.94 -6.47 9.86
C TYR A 50 7.52 -7.86 9.55
N ALA A 51 7.00 -8.92 10.17
CA ALA A 51 7.47 -10.29 9.94
C ALA A 51 7.26 -10.75 8.48
N GLN A 52 6.17 -10.34 7.84
CA GLN A 52 5.89 -10.65 6.44
C GLN A 52 6.91 -10.02 5.48
N GLU A 53 7.44 -8.83 5.79
CA GLU A 53 8.47 -8.20 4.95
C GLU A 53 9.81 -8.97 4.98
N PHE A 54 10.12 -9.63 6.10
CA PHE A 54 11.33 -10.46 6.23
C PHE A 54 11.15 -11.88 5.70
N THR A 55 9.93 -12.29 5.37
CA THR A 55 9.65 -13.60 4.77
C THR A 55 9.93 -13.54 3.28
N LEU A 56 11.22 -13.48 2.91
CA LEU A 56 11.63 -13.64 1.52
C LEU A 56 11.23 -15.05 1.07
N ALA A 57 10.25 -15.15 0.17
CA ALA A 57 9.95 -16.42 -0.49
C ALA A 57 11.25 -16.98 -1.11
N PRO A 58 11.58 -18.27 -0.90
CA PRO A 58 12.81 -18.84 -1.42
C PRO A 58 12.79 -18.76 -2.95
N MET A 59 13.49 -17.77 -3.51
CA MET A 59 13.65 -17.64 -4.95
C MET A 59 14.63 -18.71 -5.42
N GLY A 60 14.16 -19.64 -6.28
CA GLY A 60 15.03 -20.62 -6.90
C GLY A 60 16.18 -19.96 -7.67
N LEU A 61 17.31 -20.66 -7.81
CA LEU A 61 18.52 -20.15 -8.47
C LEU A 61 18.24 -19.62 -9.89
N PHE A 62 17.37 -20.30 -10.64
CA PHE A 62 16.93 -19.86 -11.97
C PHE A 62 16.21 -18.51 -11.94
N ASN A 63 15.29 -18.33 -10.99
CA ASN A 63 14.56 -17.08 -10.82
C ASN A 63 15.50 -15.93 -10.45
N SER A 64 16.46 -16.20 -9.56
CA SER A 64 17.49 -15.22 -9.17
C SER A 64 18.39 -14.84 -10.34
N PHE A 65 18.78 -15.79 -11.20
CA PHE A 65 19.55 -15.52 -12.41
C PHE A 65 18.77 -14.64 -13.40
N VAL A 66 17.53 -15.01 -13.72
CA VAL A 66 16.66 -14.25 -14.64
C VAL A 66 16.39 -12.85 -14.09
N ASN A 67 16.16 -12.71 -12.79
CA ASN A 67 16.01 -11.41 -12.13
C ASN A 67 17.29 -10.58 -12.19
N GLY A 68 18.45 -11.22 -12.01
CA GLY A 68 19.75 -10.60 -12.21
C GLY A 68 19.87 -10.05 -13.63
N LEU A 69 19.66 -10.90 -14.64
CA LEU A 69 19.75 -10.57 -16.06
C LEU A 69 18.82 -9.40 -16.43
N ASN A 70 17.58 -9.39 -15.93
CA ASN A 70 16.63 -8.30 -16.15
C ASN A 70 17.01 -6.99 -15.46
N ARG A 71 17.91 -7.01 -14.47
CA ARG A 71 18.42 -5.84 -13.74
C ARG A 71 19.79 -5.38 -14.22
N LEU A 72 20.51 -6.20 -15.00
CA LEU A 72 21.82 -5.87 -15.56
C LEU A 72 21.89 -4.62 -16.44
N PRO A 73 20.84 -4.17 -17.16
CA PRO A 73 20.99 -3.00 -18.04
C PRO A 73 21.52 -1.75 -17.32
N ARG A 74 21.03 -1.47 -16.11
CA ARG A 74 21.45 -0.28 -15.33
C ARG A 74 22.93 -0.38 -14.88
N PRO A 75 23.38 -1.47 -14.21
CA PRO A 75 24.79 -1.66 -13.90
C PRO A 75 25.72 -1.67 -15.13
N MET A 76 25.30 -2.32 -16.23
CA MET A 76 26.13 -2.43 -17.43
C MET A 76 26.37 -1.07 -18.08
N LEU A 77 25.40 -0.15 -18.05
CA LEU A 77 25.63 1.22 -18.52
C LEU A 77 26.66 1.96 -17.66
N ALA A 78 26.57 1.83 -16.33
CA ALA A 78 27.51 2.47 -15.41
C ALA A 78 28.93 1.91 -15.54
N PHE A 79 29.08 0.58 -15.55
CA PHE A 79 30.39 -0.06 -15.73
C PHE A 79 30.92 0.12 -17.15
N GLY A 80 30.04 0.16 -18.16
CA GLY A 80 30.40 0.42 -19.54
C GLY A 80 31.00 1.83 -19.74
N THR A 81 30.39 2.87 -19.15
CA THR A 81 30.94 4.23 -19.23
C THR A 81 32.27 4.35 -18.49
N MET A 82 32.36 3.81 -17.27
CA MET A 82 33.63 3.75 -16.54
C MET A 82 34.71 2.99 -17.33
N GLY A 83 34.35 1.86 -17.92
CA GLY A 83 35.23 1.05 -18.76
C GLY A 83 35.74 1.80 -20.00
N LEU A 84 34.89 2.60 -20.64
CA LEU A 84 35.31 3.46 -21.77
C LEU A 84 36.35 4.48 -21.35
N PHE A 85 36.21 5.13 -20.18
CA PHE A 85 37.21 6.06 -19.66
C PHE A 85 38.52 5.35 -19.31
N VAL A 86 38.45 4.19 -18.67
CA VAL A 86 39.63 3.37 -18.36
C VAL A 86 40.33 2.93 -19.64
N PHE A 87 39.59 2.47 -20.66
CA PHE A 87 40.14 2.09 -21.95
C PHE A 87 40.81 3.26 -22.67
N ALA A 88 40.21 4.46 -22.62
CA ALA A 88 40.80 5.67 -23.17
C ALA A 88 42.14 6.04 -22.49
N MET A 89 42.29 5.77 -21.19
CA MET A 89 43.54 6.01 -20.45
C MET A 89 44.60 4.93 -20.71
N ILE A 90 44.21 3.66 -20.81
CA ILE A 90 45.14 2.55 -21.02
C ILE A 90 45.72 2.57 -22.44
N ASN A 91 44.89 2.84 -23.45
CA ASN A 91 45.31 2.87 -24.85
C ASN A 91 44.63 4.00 -25.63
N PRO A 92 45.16 5.24 -25.53
CA PRO A 92 44.54 6.41 -26.16
C PRO A 92 44.56 6.33 -27.70
N ALA A 93 45.58 5.73 -28.30
CA ALA A 93 45.68 5.60 -29.76
C ALA A 93 44.61 4.65 -30.33
N ALA A 94 44.34 3.53 -29.65
CA ALA A 94 43.27 2.63 -30.03
C ALA A 94 41.88 3.28 -29.84
N PHE A 95 41.70 4.07 -28.78
CA PHE A 95 40.46 4.79 -28.53
C PHE A 95 40.20 5.86 -29.59
N SER A 96 41.19 6.68 -29.94
CA SER A 96 41.04 7.74 -30.95
C SER A 96 40.67 7.20 -32.33
N LEU A 97 41.24 6.06 -32.74
CA LEU A 97 40.86 5.39 -33.99
C LEU A 97 39.37 5.02 -34.03
N ARG A 98 38.81 4.58 -32.90
CA ARG A 98 37.38 4.24 -32.79
C ARG A 98 36.48 5.49 -32.82
N MET A 99 36.96 6.61 -32.29
CA MET A 99 36.26 7.91 -32.41
C MET A 99 36.15 8.38 -33.86
N VAL A 100 37.17 8.13 -34.70
CA VAL A 100 37.09 8.40 -36.15
C VAL A 100 35.99 7.55 -36.78
N GLY A 101 35.89 6.27 -36.42
CA GLY A 101 34.81 5.40 -36.88
C GLY A 101 33.42 5.88 -36.44
N LEU A 102 33.28 6.33 -35.19
CA LEU A 102 32.02 6.89 -34.69
C LEU A 102 31.59 8.16 -35.44
N ASN A 103 32.56 8.99 -35.85
CA ASN A 103 32.29 10.18 -36.65
C ASN A 103 31.77 9.86 -38.06
N GLN A 104 32.03 8.64 -38.57
CA GLN A 104 31.51 8.19 -39.86
C GLN A 104 30.10 7.61 -39.78
N VAL A 105 29.54 7.44 -38.58
CA VAL A 105 28.17 6.92 -38.42
C VAL A 105 27.19 7.98 -38.93
N PRO A 106 26.33 7.66 -39.93
CA PRO A 106 25.35 8.62 -40.45
C PRO A 106 24.39 9.12 -39.38
N GLU A 107 24.05 10.41 -39.45
CA GLU A 107 23.09 11.06 -38.54
C GLU A 107 21.76 10.29 -38.38
N PRO A 108 21.13 9.73 -39.45
CA PRO A 108 19.89 8.97 -39.30
C PRO A 108 20.00 7.74 -38.38
N LEU A 109 21.17 7.10 -38.29
CA LEU A 109 21.36 5.95 -37.39
C LEU A 109 21.37 6.36 -35.93
N TRP A 110 21.84 7.57 -35.61
CA TRP A 110 21.76 8.12 -34.26
C TRP A 110 20.31 8.38 -33.85
N TRP A 111 19.50 8.92 -34.76
CA TRP A 111 18.07 9.10 -34.54
C TRP A 111 17.36 7.76 -34.34
N LEU A 112 17.70 6.74 -35.15
CA LEU A 112 17.14 5.40 -35.02
C LEU A 112 17.50 4.75 -33.67
N LEU A 113 18.76 4.84 -33.26
CA LEU A 113 19.21 4.36 -31.95
C LEU A 113 18.45 5.05 -30.82
N GLY A 114 18.35 6.38 -30.86
CA GLY A 114 17.61 7.16 -29.89
C GLY A 114 16.13 6.77 -29.82
N ALA A 115 15.49 6.57 -30.98
CA ALA A 115 14.09 6.16 -31.08
C ALA A 115 13.85 4.76 -30.48
N ILE A 116 14.68 3.77 -30.82
CA ILE A 116 14.54 2.39 -30.32
C ILE A 116 14.73 2.33 -28.80
N VAL A 117 15.76 2.98 -28.27
CA VAL A 117 16.05 3.01 -26.83
C VAL A 117 14.94 3.73 -26.07
N SER A 118 14.51 4.90 -26.56
CA SER A 118 13.42 5.67 -25.95
C SER A 118 12.11 4.92 -25.98
N PHE A 119 11.79 4.19 -27.06
CA PHE A 119 10.59 3.38 -27.14
C PHE A 119 10.63 2.20 -26.15
N TYR A 120 11.74 1.46 -26.09
CA TYR A 120 11.88 0.31 -25.18
C TYR A 120 11.75 0.73 -23.71
N PHE A 121 12.50 1.73 -23.29
CA PHE A 121 12.47 2.19 -21.89
C PHE A 121 11.22 3.03 -21.59
N GLY A 122 10.74 3.84 -22.54
CA GLY A 122 9.51 4.63 -22.39
C GLY A 122 8.27 3.76 -22.22
N ALA A 123 8.09 2.74 -23.06
CA ALA A 123 6.97 1.80 -22.93
C ALA A 123 7.06 0.98 -21.63
N ARG A 124 8.27 0.55 -21.24
CA ARG A 124 8.49 -0.18 -19.98
C ARG A 124 8.14 0.66 -18.77
N GLU A 125 8.54 1.93 -18.75
CA GLU A 125 8.27 2.82 -17.62
C GLU A 125 6.78 3.18 -17.56
N MET A 126 6.12 3.44 -18.69
CA MET A 126 4.66 3.60 -18.75
C MET A 126 3.90 2.39 -18.19
N HIS A 127 4.38 1.17 -18.46
CA HIS A 127 3.81 -0.04 -17.89
C HIS A 127 3.98 -0.08 -16.36
N HIS A 128 5.15 0.27 -15.83
CA HIS A 128 5.38 0.35 -14.39
C HIS A 128 4.51 1.42 -13.72
N PHE A 129 4.43 2.62 -14.29
CA PHE A 129 3.56 3.69 -13.81
C PHE A 129 2.09 3.25 -13.71
N ARG A 130 1.57 2.52 -14.70
CA ARG A 130 0.18 2.03 -14.68
C ARG A 130 -0.06 0.92 -13.64
N SER A 131 0.94 0.08 -13.39
CA SER A 131 0.87 -1.01 -12.41
C SER A 131 1.00 -0.56 -10.95
N ASN A 132 1.51 0.66 -10.71
CA ASN A 132 1.65 1.24 -9.39
C ASN A 132 0.39 2.00 -8.92
N THR A 133 -0.72 1.85 -9.66
CA THR A 133 -2.06 2.27 -9.20
C THR A 133 -2.32 1.65 -7.83
N ILE A 134 -2.70 2.50 -6.88
CA ILE A 134 -2.89 2.21 -5.45
C ILE A 134 -3.59 0.85 -5.29
N LYS A 135 -2.85 -0.14 -4.77
CA LYS A 135 -3.45 -1.37 -4.25
C LYS A 135 -4.17 -0.98 -2.97
N ILE A 136 -5.45 -0.61 -3.08
CA ILE A 136 -6.30 -0.39 -1.90
C ILE A 136 -6.23 -1.69 -1.09
N PRO A 137 -5.75 -1.66 0.17
CA PRO A 137 -5.64 -2.86 0.97
C PRO A 137 -7.03 -3.50 1.06
N GLN A 138 -7.14 -4.74 0.60
CA GLN A 138 -8.37 -5.52 0.57
C GLN A 138 -8.93 -5.81 1.98
N ASN A 139 -8.20 -5.38 3.02
CA ASN A 139 -8.54 -5.53 4.42
C ASN A 139 -9.45 -4.42 4.97
N LEU A 140 -10.15 -3.67 4.12
CA LEU A 140 -11.26 -2.79 4.52
C LEU A 140 -12.56 -3.58 4.83
N ALA A 141 -12.59 -4.89 4.59
CA ALA A 141 -13.74 -5.76 4.89
C ALA A 141 -14.28 -5.68 6.33
N PRO A 142 -13.46 -5.48 7.40
CA PRO A 142 -13.99 -5.31 8.75
C PRO A 142 -14.64 -3.94 8.98
N MET A 143 -14.41 -2.93 8.13
CA MET A 143 -15.04 -1.61 8.28
C MET A 143 -16.48 -1.59 7.76
N ALA A 144 -16.86 -2.51 6.87
CA ALA A 144 -18.23 -2.62 6.37
C ALA A 144 -19.24 -3.00 7.45
N SER A 145 -18.81 -3.72 8.50
CA SER A 145 -19.65 -4.12 9.63
C SER A 145 -19.89 -3.01 10.67
N PHE A 146 -19.19 -1.88 10.58
CA PHE A 146 -19.35 -0.74 11.51
C PHE A 146 -20.19 0.41 10.95
N LEU A 147 -20.85 0.24 9.80
CA LEU A 147 -21.67 1.29 9.18
C LEU A 147 -23.17 0.95 9.28
N PRO A 148 -23.86 1.18 10.41
CA PRO A 148 -25.32 1.26 10.44
C PRO A 148 -25.84 2.59 9.83
N MET A 149 -25.05 3.26 8.98
CA MET A 149 -25.32 4.59 8.44
C MET A 149 -25.02 4.68 6.94
N ILE A 150 -25.19 3.59 6.18
CA ILE A 150 -25.31 3.62 4.70
C ILE A 150 -26.80 3.57 4.34
N GLN A 151 -27.60 4.43 4.96
CA GLN A 151 -28.92 4.72 4.48
C GLN A 151 -28.86 6.20 4.08
N ASP A 152 -28.96 6.44 2.77
CA ASP A 152 -29.03 7.73 2.09
C ASP A 152 -27.69 8.33 1.61
N GLY A 153 -27.31 8.02 0.35
CA GLY A 153 -26.40 8.86 -0.45
C GLY A 153 -24.92 8.45 -0.54
N ALA A 154 -24.42 7.54 0.30
CA ALA A 154 -22.98 7.25 0.42
C ALA A 154 -22.30 6.52 -0.78
N LEU A 155 -23.01 6.28 -1.89
CA LEU A 155 -22.43 5.78 -3.15
C LEU A 155 -22.29 6.87 -4.21
N ASP A 156 -22.73 8.09 -3.91
CA ASP A 156 -22.53 9.24 -4.79
C ASP A 156 -21.10 9.77 -4.62
N PRO A 157 -20.27 9.84 -5.68
CA PRO A 157 -18.91 10.37 -5.58
C PRO A 157 -18.85 11.84 -5.11
N ASP A 158 -19.96 12.59 -5.19
CA ASP A 158 -20.06 13.96 -4.66
C ASP A 158 -20.60 14.03 -3.21
N TYR A 159 -20.90 12.90 -2.57
CA TYR A 159 -21.38 12.86 -1.20
C TYR A 159 -20.26 13.12 -0.19
N ASN A 160 -20.38 14.24 0.53
CA ASN A 160 -19.47 14.61 1.60
C ASN A 160 -20.23 14.78 2.92
N ALA A 161 -20.16 13.75 3.76
CA ALA A 161 -20.83 13.71 5.07
C ALA A 161 -20.45 14.90 5.98
N ALA A 162 -19.19 15.33 5.96
CA ALA A 162 -18.73 16.46 6.77
C ALA A 162 -19.37 17.79 6.32
N LEU A 163 -19.68 17.93 5.03
CA LEU A 163 -20.29 19.13 4.47
C LEU A 163 -21.79 19.20 4.76
N GLU A 164 -22.48 18.06 4.80
CA GLU A 164 -23.89 17.99 5.20
C GLU A 164 -24.09 18.26 6.69
N ASP A 165 -23.23 17.72 7.55
CA ASP A 165 -23.28 17.98 8.99
C ASP A 165 -23.05 19.45 9.32
N TRP A 166 -22.12 20.11 8.61
CA TRP A 166 -21.93 21.57 8.72
C TRP A 166 -23.18 22.36 8.29
N ARG A 167 -23.83 21.97 7.19
CA ARG A 167 -25.08 22.62 6.73
C ARG A 167 -26.23 22.44 7.71
N LYS A 168 -26.32 21.29 8.39
CA LYS A 168 -27.34 21.03 9.42
C LYS A 168 -27.12 21.88 10.67
N GLN A 169 -25.88 22.20 11.01
CA GLN A 169 -25.53 23.07 12.15
C GLN A 169 -25.77 24.56 11.88
N GLN A 170 -25.90 24.97 10.62
CA GLN A 170 -26.15 26.36 10.20
C GLN A 170 -27.66 26.71 10.13
N LYS A 171 -28.55 25.75 10.41
CA LYS A 171 -30.02 25.93 10.44
C LYS A 171 -30.52 25.93 11.87
#